data_AF-A0A0W0TQP6-F1
#
_entry.id   AF-A0A0W0TQP6-F1
#
_cell.length_a   1.000
_cell.length_b   1.000
_cell.length_c   1.000
_cell.angle_alpha   90.00
_cell.angle_beta   90.00
_cell.angle_gamma   90.00
#
_symmetry.space_group_name_H-M   'P 1'
#
loop_
_entity.id
_entity.type
_entity.pdbx_description
1 polymer ?
#
loop_
_entity_poly.entity_id
_entity_poly.type
_entity_poly.pdbx_seq_one_letter_code
_entity_poly.pdbx_strand_id
1 'polypeptide(L)'
;MAVNIDSERLIRASGNGLINTVQSLCDRLKLIHMPEGLLDQAILSALQGIALFKDRKPDKVEHCWQIIDRLCHIQCNDQVSEQCLDTVLLAAVVSERLELIKSLSHLGPPHHFPSTGAIHAALQNVFHSSSSHQWDLMVSLCRMGVNEDMRTRVFTALAKASQWQAIDRLYAAGLRPHQIGVNFILHQAAKHSQWNIFEQIGALQEPGWPAAGEFLRMAVRARQHSVVFQLCQLNMSNAIDPETILDAMLIAKNTNQPAIACYLRVHFIACRIPRALTAIFYLLKDYIPPDTHLTPFFKTRPEAIHHLKDLAESIVRSPSEDEEESQLIRDIIFSLKSSPLYSHDLHFIAMVNYIVEHYTDEYYTCNPHRYPLQ
;
A
#
# COMPACT_ATOMS: atom_id res chain seq x y z
N MET A 1 36.66 23.87 -39.76
CA MET A 1 37.47 24.15 -38.55
C MET A 1 36.75 23.50 -37.39
N ALA A 2 37.33 22.48 -36.75
CA ALA A 2 36.76 21.91 -35.54
C ALA A 2 36.82 22.99 -34.45
N VAL A 3 35.66 23.39 -33.94
CA VAL A 3 35.59 24.30 -32.79
C VAL A 3 36.04 23.49 -31.59
N ASN A 4 37.29 23.65 -31.17
CA ASN A 4 37.79 22.99 -29.97
C ASN A 4 37.20 23.71 -28.75
N ILE A 5 36.64 22.95 -27.83
CA ILE A 5 36.09 23.49 -26.59
C ILE A 5 37.25 23.68 -25.63
N ASP A 6 37.32 24.86 -25.02
CA ASP A 6 38.28 25.15 -23.97
C ASP A 6 37.83 24.43 -22.69
N SER A 7 38.27 23.18 -22.54
CA SER A 7 37.98 22.31 -21.38
C SER A 7 38.33 22.99 -20.06
N GLU A 8 39.47 23.67 -19.99
CA GLU A 8 39.89 24.39 -18.78
C GLU A 8 38.92 25.52 -18.43
N ARG A 9 38.40 26.22 -19.44
CA ARG A 9 37.43 27.29 -19.23
C ARG A 9 36.12 26.76 -18.65
N LEU A 10 35.62 25.61 -19.11
CA LEU A 10 34.41 25.00 -18.54
C LEU A 10 34.63 24.60 -17.08
N ILE A 11 35.73 23.91 -16.78
CA ILE A 11 36.06 23.46 -15.42
C ILE A 11 36.20 24.67 -14.49
N ARG A 12 37.01 25.67 -14.87
CA ARG A 12 37.24 26.88 -14.06
C ARG A 12 35.96 27.71 -13.90
N ALA A 13 35.13 27.83 -14.93
CA ALA A 13 33.86 28.55 -14.83
C ALA A 13 32.89 27.86 -13.86
N SER A 14 32.86 26.52 -13.89
CA SER A 14 32.02 25.69 -13.03
C SER A 14 32.41 25.85 -11.56
N GLY A 15 33.70 25.69 -11.22
CA GLY A 15 34.18 25.88 -9.85
C GLY A 15 34.05 27.29 -9.28
N ASN A 16 33.95 28.31 -10.14
CA ASN A 16 33.79 29.71 -9.73
C ASN A 16 32.33 30.19 -9.64
N GLY A 17 31.36 29.32 -9.94
CA GLY A 17 29.93 29.64 -9.95
C GLY A 17 29.53 30.61 -11.09
N LEU A 18 30.21 30.55 -12.24
CA LEU A 18 29.95 31.44 -13.39
C LEU A 18 28.86 30.88 -14.31
N ILE A 19 27.62 30.85 -13.82
CA ILE A 19 26.50 30.15 -14.48
C ILE A 19 26.26 30.59 -15.93
N ASN A 20 26.30 31.89 -16.23
CA ASN A 20 26.08 32.39 -17.60
C ASN A 20 27.17 31.93 -18.57
N THR A 21 28.42 31.81 -18.09
CA THR A 21 29.54 31.32 -18.89
C THR A 21 29.39 29.82 -19.15
N VAL A 22 29.06 29.04 -18.12
CA VAL A 22 28.79 27.61 -18.28
C VAL A 22 27.63 27.39 -19.24
N GLN A 23 26.54 28.15 -19.11
CA GLN A 23 25.40 28.08 -20.02
C GLN A 23 25.81 28.29 -21.48
N SER A 24 26.54 29.37 -21.76
CA SER A 24 27.01 29.67 -23.11
C SER A 24 27.95 28.60 -23.66
N LEU A 25 28.67 27.87 -22.80
CA LEU A 25 29.52 26.76 -23.20
C LEU A 25 28.67 25.50 -23.47
N CYS A 26 27.73 25.17 -22.60
CA CYS A 26 26.82 24.02 -22.74
C CYS A 26 26.04 24.03 -24.06
N ASP A 27 25.57 25.21 -24.50
CA ASP A 27 24.87 25.33 -25.77
C ASP A 27 25.76 24.95 -26.97
N ARG A 28 27.08 25.10 -26.84
CA ARG A 28 28.07 24.68 -27.84
C ARG A 28 28.44 23.19 -27.71
N LEU A 29 28.42 22.64 -26.49
CA LEU A 29 28.76 21.23 -26.22
C LEU A 29 27.85 20.26 -26.99
N LYS A 30 26.61 20.65 -27.29
CA LYS A 30 25.65 19.85 -28.07
C LYS A 30 26.11 19.53 -29.50
N LEU A 31 27.05 20.31 -30.05
CA LEU A 31 27.44 20.24 -31.46
C LEU A 31 28.83 19.62 -31.68
N ILE A 32 29.55 19.28 -30.60
CA ILE A 32 30.98 18.97 -30.66
C ILE A 32 31.27 17.69 -29.87
N HIS A 33 32.25 16.91 -30.33
CA HIS A 33 32.75 15.76 -29.59
C HIS A 33 33.55 16.22 -28.37
N MET A 34 33.17 15.73 -27.19
CA MET A 34 33.79 16.12 -25.93
C MET A 34 34.88 15.14 -25.52
N PRO A 35 35.97 15.62 -24.88
CA PRO A 35 36.89 14.75 -24.18
C PRO A 35 36.15 13.97 -23.09
N GLU A 36 36.41 12.66 -23.02
CA GLU A 36 35.85 11.76 -22.01
C GLU A 36 36.16 12.27 -20.59
N GLY A 37 35.13 12.34 -19.75
CA GLY A 37 35.24 12.75 -18.35
C GLY A 37 35.36 14.25 -18.11
N LEU A 38 35.22 15.09 -19.15
CA LEU A 38 35.21 16.55 -18.99
C LEU A 38 34.04 17.02 -18.11
N LEU A 39 32.86 16.41 -18.27
CA LEU A 39 31.68 16.72 -17.46
C LEU A 39 31.92 16.43 -15.98
N ASP A 40 32.49 15.26 -15.67
CA ASP A 40 32.82 14.87 -14.31
C ASP A 40 33.77 15.87 -13.65
N GLN A 41 34.83 16.28 -14.36
CA GLN A 41 35.78 17.28 -13.85
C GLN A 41 35.11 18.63 -13.58
N ALA A 42 34.21 19.07 -14.47
CA ALA A 42 33.47 20.32 -14.30
C ALA A 42 32.51 20.25 -13.09
N ILE A 43 31.79 19.13 -12.92
CA ILE A 43 30.89 18.89 -11.79
C ILE A 43 31.68 18.82 -10.47
N LEU A 44 32.77 18.07 -10.42
CA LEU A 44 33.63 17.97 -9.24
C LEU A 44 34.24 19.34 -8.89
N SER A 45 34.60 20.15 -9.88
CA SER A 45 35.06 21.53 -9.65
C SER A 45 33.93 22.41 -9.07
N ALA A 46 32.70 22.29 -9.55
CA ALA A 46 31.54 23.00 -8.98
C ALA A 46 31.28 22.60 -7.52
N LEU A 47 31.41 21.30 -7.18
CA LEU A 47 31.32 20.79 -5.80
C LEU A 47 32.43 21.37 -4.91
N GLN A 48 33.66 21.47 -5.41
CA GLN A 48 34.75 22.15 -4.68
C GLN A 48 34.42 23.63 -4.47
N GLY A 49 33.86 24.30 -5.47
CA GLY A 49 33.39 25.69 -5.38
C GLY A 49 32.36 25.89 -4.26
N ILE A 50 31.41 24.96 -4.12
CA ILE A 50 30.42 24.98 -3.03
C ILE A 50 31.09 24.98 -1.67
N ALA A 51 32.06 24.09 -1.45
CA ALA A 51 32.82 24.04 -0.19
C ALA A 51 33.60 25.33 0.07
N LEU A 52 34.20 25.94 -0.96
CA LEU A 52 34.96 27.18 -0.85
C LEU A 52 34.10 28.43 -0.57
N PHE A 53 32.87 28.47 -1.09
CA PHE A 53 32.00 29.64 -0.99
C PHE A 53 31.00 29.58 0.16
N LYS A 54 30.85 28.43 0.83
CA LYS A 54 29.82 28.13 1.84
C LYS A 54 29.51 29.29 2.79
N ASP A 55 30.54 29.92 3.36
CA ASP A 55 30.38 30.97 4.39
C ASP A 55 30.52 32.40 3.85
N ARG A 56 30.96 32.56 2.59
CA ARG A 56 31.39 33.87 2.06
C ARG A 56 30.47 34.42 0.99
N LYS A 57 29.87 33.55 0.16
CA LYS A 57 29.12 33.95 -1.05
C LYS A 57 27.98 32.97 -1.32
N PRO A 58 26.84 33.08 -0.62
CA PRO A 58 25.72 32.13 -0.76
C PRO A 58 25.17 32.08 -2.19
N ASP A 59 25.10 33.21 -2.90
CA ASP A 59 24.64 33.25 -4.30
C ASP A 59 25.53 32.40 -5.22
N LYS A 60 26.84 32.37 -4.95
CA LYS A 60 27.76 31.53 -5.73
C LYS A 60 27.59 30.05 -5.44
N VAL A 61 27.29 29.68 -4.20
CA VAL A 61 26.96 28.30 -3.84
C VAL A 61 25.73 27.85 -4.62
N GLU A 62 24.70 28.70 -4.69
CA GLU A 62 23.49 28.41 -5.45
C GLU A 62 23.77 28.27 -6.95
N HIS A 63 24.57 29.18 -7.52
CA HIS A 63 24.99 29.04 -8.92
C HIS A 63 25.76 27.75 -9.18
N CYS A 64 26.62 27.30 -8.26
CA CYS A 64 27.32 26.02 -8.41
C CYS A 64 26.35 24.83 -8.42
N TRP A 65 25.30 24.84 -7.58
CA TRP A 65 24.28 23.79 -7.62
C TRP A 65 23.48 23.80 -8.92
N GLN A 66 23.10 24.99 -9.41
CA GLN A 66 22.43 25.13 -10.71
C GLN A 66 23.31 24.69 -11.88
N ILE A 67 24.63 24.91 -11.78
CA ILE A 67 25.60 24.41 -12.75
C ILE A 67 25.64 22.88 -12.72
N ILE A 68 25.73 22.27 -11.53
CA ILE A 68 25.73 20.81 -11.38
C ILE A 68 24.46 20.21 -11.99
N ASP A 69 23.30 20.73 -11.63
CA ASP A 69 22.01 20.28 -12.17
C ASP A 69 22.02 20.31 -13.71
N ARG A 70 22.45 21.44 -14.28
CA ARG A 70 22.51 21.62 -15.73
C ARG A 70 23.49 20.66 -16.42
N LEU A 71 24.65 20.42 -15.82
CA LEU A 71 25.66 19.52 -16.36
C LEU A 71 25.20 18.06 -16.28
N CYS A 72 24.44 17.66 -15.25
CA CYS A 72 23.87 16.31 -15.16
C CYS A 72 22.82 16.03 -16.25
N HIS A 73 22.09 17.05 -16.71
CA HIS A 73 20.99 16.90 -17.68
C HIS A 73 21.39 17.28 -19.12
N ILE A 74 22.67 17.51 -19.38
CA ILE A 74 23.11 17.92 -20.72
C ILE A 74 23.09 16.74 -21.70
N GLN A 75 22.36 16.89 -22.80
CA GLN A 75 22.34 15.92 -23.89
C GLN A 75 23.56 16.15 -24.79
N CYS A 76 24.63 15.38 -24.57
CA CYS A 76 25.80 15.32 -25.45
C CYS A 76 26.30 13.88 -25.61
N ASN A 77 27.31 13.70 -26.47
CA ASN A 77 27.87 12.39 -26.80
C ASN A 77 28.62 11.73 -25.64
N ASP A 78 29.12 12.53 -24.69
CA ASP A 78 29.73 12.06 -23.44
C ASP A 78 28.72 12.19 -22.30
N GLN A 79 28.84 11.33 -21.28
CA GLN A 79 27.90 11.29 -20.16
C GLN A 79 28.62 11.44 -18.83
N VAL A 80 27.90 11.98 -17.85
CA VAL A 80 28.39 12.01 -16.46
C VAL A 80 28.52 10.58 -15.96
N SER A 81 29.67 10.21 -15.42
CA SER A 81 29.87 8.86 -14.91
C SER A 81 29.00 8.58 -13.67
N GLU A 82 28.69 7.29 -13.46
CA GLU A 82 27.99 6.82 -12.26
C GLU A 82 28.71 7.27 -10.96
N GLN A 83 30.04 7.19 -10.92
CA GLN A 83 30.83 7.59 -9.74
C GLN A 83 30.70 9.10 -9.45
N CYS A 84 30.63 9.93 -10.50
CA CYS A 84 30.40 11.36 -10.33
C CYS A 84 28.98 11.63 -9.80
N LEU A 85 27.97 10.96 -10.35
CA LEU A 85 26.59 11.06 -9.89
C LEU A 85 26.42 10.61 -8.44
N ASP A 86 27.11 9.56 -8.01
CA ASP A 86 27.15 9.09 -6.62
C ASP A 86 27.66 10.19 -5.68
N THR A 87 28.75 10.85 -6.08
CA THR A 87 29.35 11.95 -5.32
C THR A 87 28.40 13.13 -5.23
N VAL A 88 27.74 13.49 -6.34
CA VAL A 88 26.73 14.55 -6.39
C VAL A 88 25.55 14.22 -5.49
N LEU A 89 25.01 13.00 -5.55
CA LEU A 89 23.86 12.57 -4.74
C LEU A 89 24.16 12.69 -3.24
N LEU A 90 25.30 12.18 -2.80
CA LEU A 90 25.70 12.25 -1.39
C LEU A 90 25.88 13.70 -0.93
N ALA A 91 26.53 14.54 -1.74
CA ALA A 91 26.72 15.95 -1.43
C ALA A 91 25.38 16.72 -1.38
N ALA A 92 24.45 16.41 -2.29
CA ALA A 92 23.12 17.00 -2.36
C ALA A 92 22.29 16.65 -1.12
N VAL A 93 22.36 15.40 -0.65
CA VAL A 93 21.66 14.96 0.57
C VAL A 93 22.20 15.64 1.82
N VAL A 94 23.52 15.73 1.98
CA VAL A 94 24.16 16.44 3.11
C VAL A 94 23.80 17.93 3.11
N SER A 95 23.59 18.50 1.92
CA SER A 95 23.24 19.91 1.74
C SER A 95 21.72 20.14 1.64
N GLU A 96 20.90 19.11 1.89
CA GLU A 96 19.43 19.13 1.84
C GLU A 96 18.86 19.69 0.52
N ARG A 97 19.51 19.42 -0.62
CA ARG A 97 19.13 19.90 -1.95
C ARG A 97 18.05 19.01 -2.57
N LEU A 98 16.85 19.09 -2.03
CA LEU A 98 15.70 18.27 -2.46
C LEU A 98 15.39 18.39 -3.96
N GLU A 99 15.39 19.60 -4.52
CA GLU A 99 15.07 19.81 -5.94
C GLU A 99 16.10 19.18 -6.87
N LEU A 100 17.39 19.24 -6.52
CA LEU A 100 18.45 18.55 -7.26
C LEU A 100 18.25 17.03 -7.20
N ILE A 101 17.93 16.48 -6.02
CA ILE A 101 17.69 15.03 -5.86
C ILE A 101 16.47 14.57 -6.67
N LYS A 102 15.39 15.37 -6.70
CA LYS A 102 14.24 15.11 -7.58
C LYS A 102 14.67 15.13 -9.04
N SER A 103 15.48 16.11 -9.45
CA SER A 103 15.98 16.17 -10.83
C SER A 103 16.82 14.94 -11.19
N LEU A 104 17.73 14.53 -10.31
CA LEU A 104 18.52 13.31 -10.48
C LEU A 104 17.63 12.06 -10.59
N SER A 105 16.50 12.00 -9.88
CA SER A 105 15.56 10.89 -9.97
C SER A 105 14.84 10.78 -11.33
N HIS A 106 14.89 11.85 -12.14
CA HIS A 106 14.33 11.91 -13.48
C HIS A 106 15.37 11.72 -14.58
N LEU A 107 16.62 11.41 -14.25
CA LEU A 107 17.62 11.01 -15.22
C LEU A 107 17.19 9.69 -15.87
N GLY A 108 16.73 9.78 -17.11
CA GLY A 108 16.39 8.63 -17.95
C GLY A 108 17.49 8.31 -18.95
N PRO A 109 17.38 7.18 -19.67
CA PRO A 109 18.27 6.88 -20.79
C PRO A 109 18.31 8.05 -21.78
N PRO A 110 19.50 8.45 -22.26
CA PRO A 110 20.72 7.65 -22.26
C PRO A 110 21.61 7.83 -21.01
N HIS A 111 21.27 8.72 -20.08
CA HIS A 111 22.13 9.08 -18.94
C HIS A 111 22.38 7.91 -17.99
N HIS A 112 23.57 7.88 -17.38
CA HIS A 112 23.84 7.10 -16.18
C HIS A 112 22.95 7.55 -15.02
N PHE A 113 22.74 6.65 -14.08
CA PHE A 113 21.95 6.86 -12.88
C PHE A 113 22.84 6.61 -11.65
N PRO A 114 22.64 7.27 -10.51
CA PRO A 114 23.41 6.96 -9.30
C PRO A 114 23.34 5.47 -8.94
N SER A 115 24.45 4.93 -8.44
CA SER A 115 24.54 3.54 -8.04
C SER A 115 23.59 3.25 -6.87
N THR A 116 23.06 2.01 -6.82
CA THR A 116 22.25 1.54 -5.70
C THR A 116 22.99 1.70 -4.36
N GLY A 117 24.32 1.52 -4.36
CA GLY A 117 25.17 1.70 -3.18
C GLY A 117 25.15 3.15 -2.66
N ALA A 118 25.26 4.14 -3.56
CA ALA A 118 25.18 5.54 -3.19
C ALA A 118 23.78 5.95 -2.73
N ILE A 119 22.71 5.43 -3.36
CA ILE A 119 21.32 5.68 -2.92
C ILE A 119 21.10 5.13 -1.50
N HIS A 120 21.64 3.95 -1.19
CA HIS A 120 21.55 3.37 0.16
C HIS A 120 22.35 4.18 1.18
N ALA A 121 23.56 4.61 0.85
CA ALA A 121 24.37 5.46 1.71
C ALA A 121 23.70 6.83 1.96
N ALA A 122 23.12 7.43 0.91
CA ALA A 122 22.31 8.63 1.01
C ALA A 122 21.12 8.44 1.97
N LEU A 123 20.37 7.34 1.84
CA LEU A 123 19.28 7.03 2.77
C LEU A 123 19.76 6.85 4.20
N GLN A 124 20.91 6.19 4.45
CA GLN A 124 21.47 6.12 5.79
C GLN A 124 21.72 7.50 6.39
N ASN A 125 22.25 8.44 5.61
CA ASN A 125 22.44 9.82 6.08
C ASN A 125 21.10 10.49 6.43
N VAL A 126 20.06 10.29 5.61
CA VAL A 126 18.73 10.87 5.87
C VAL A 126 18.07 10.27 7.12
N PHE A 127 18.24 8.97 7.42
CA PHE A 127 17.69 8.37 8.64
C PHE A 127 18.23 9.00 9.94
N HIS A 128 19.46 9.51 9.91
CA HIS A 128 20.09 10.17 11.08
C HIS A 128 19.93 11.70 11.05
N SER A 129 19.37 12.25 9.98
CA SER A 129 19.12 13.68 9.86
C SER A 129 17.90 14.11 10.67
N SER A 130 17.91 15.34 11.17
CA SER A 130 16.75 16.00 11.79
C SER A 130 16.18 17.11 10.90
N SER A 131 16.38 17.00 9.58
CA SER A 131 16.01 18.03 8.62
C SER A 131 14.50 18.18 8.47
N SER A 132 14.06 19.40 8.14
CA SER A 132 12.65 19.68 7.85
C SER A 132 12.15 18.94 6.59
N HIS A 133 13.07 18.59 5.67
CA HIS A 133 12.79 17.91 4.41
C HIS A 133 13.07 16.40 4.45
N GLN A 134 13.37 15.83 5.63
CA GLN A 134 13.80 14.44 5.79
C GLN A 134 12.87 13.46 5.06
N TRP A 135 11.56 13.60 5.23
CA TRP A 135 10.58 12.67 4.66
C TRP A 135 10.49 12.76 3.13
N ASP A 136 10.56 13.95 2.56
CA ASP A 136 10.57 14.14 1.11
C ASP A 136 11.86 13.62 0.48
N LEU A 137 12.99 13.76 1.18
CA LEU A 137 14.26 13.15 0.78
C LEU A 137 14.16 11.62 0.78
N MET A 138 13.58 11.02 1.82
CA MET A 138 13.38 9.57 1.88
C MET A 138 12.50 9.06 0.75
N VAL A 139 11.39 9.75 0.46
CA VAL A 139 10.49 9.38 -0.64
C VAL A 139 11.20 9.47 -1.99
N SER A 140 11.94 10.56 -2.22
CA SER A 140 12.65 10.78 -3.49
C SER A 140 13.73 9.71 -3.70
N LEU A 141 14.57 9.47 -2.69
CA LEU A 141 15.62 8.43 -2.73
C LEU A 141 15.03 7.02 -2.87
N CYS A 142 13.91 6.72 -2.22
CA CYS A 142 13.27 5.41 -2.35
C CYS A 142 12.74 5.18 -3.78
N ARG A 143 12.29 6.23 -4.48
CA ARG A 143 11.83 6.17 -5.88
C ARG A 143 12.97 6.01 -6.88
N MET A 144 14.19 6.41 -6.52
CA MET A 144 15.39 6.22 -7.35
C MET A 144 15.78 4.74 -7.50
N GLY A 145 15.22 3.84 -6.69
CA GLY A 145 15.50 2.42 -6.77
C GLY A 145 16.35 1.97 -5.60
N VAL A 146 15.71 1.25 -4.69
CA VAL A 146 16.33 0.66 -3.51
C VAL A 146 15.95 -0.79 -3.41
N ASN A 147 16.77 -1.57 -2.71
CA ASN A 147 16.42 -2.95 -2.42
C ASN A 147 15.22 -3.00 -1.45
N GLU A 148 14.65 -4.18 -1.33
CA GLU A 148 13.42 -4.39 -0.58
C GLU A 148 13.57 -4.14 0.93
N ASP A 149 14.72 -4.48 1.51
CA ASP A 149 15.04 -4.21 2.91
C ASP A 149 15.07 -2.72 3.22
N MET A 150 15.75 -1.94 2.39
CA MET A 150 15.85 -0.50 2.55
C MET A 150 14.49 0.17 2.35
N ARG A 151 13.73 -0.27 1.35
CA ARG A 151 12.36 0.16 1.13
C ARG A 151 11.51 -0.06 2.39
N THR A 152 11.56 -1.26 2.96
CA THR A 152 10.84 -1.61 4.19
C THR A 152 11.25 -0.70 5.36
N ARG A 153 12.55 -0.40 5.51
CA ARG A 153 13.03 0.56 6.52
C ARG A 153 12.48 1.97 6.30
N VAL A 154 12.39 2.44 5.06
CA VAL A 154 11.80 3.75 4.74
C VAL A 154 10.32 3.79 5.17
N PHE A 155 9.53 2.81 4.76
CA PHE A 155 8.12 2.73 5.13
C PHE A 155 7.90 2.69 6.65
N THR A 156 8.67 1.87 7.37
CA THR A 156 8.54 1.76 8.84
C THR A 156 8.94 3.04 9.55
N ALA A 157 9.96 3.77 9.08
CA ALA A 157 10.33 5.06 9.64
C ALA A 157 9.26 6.12 9.41
N LEU A 158 8.67 6.19 8.20
CA LEU A 158 7.55 7.08 7.90
C LEU A 158 6.34 6.78 8.79
N ALA A 159 6.01 5.50 9.01
CA ALA A 159 4.90 5.11 9.88
C ALA A 159 5.13 5.49 11.34
N LYS A 160 6.35 5.32 11.88
CA LYS A 160 6.71 5.79 13.23
C LYS A 160 6.50 7.30 13.39
N ALA A 161 6.80 8.07 12.34
CA ALA A 161 6.62 9.51 12.31
C ALA A 161 5.21 9.95 11.88
N SER A 162 4.26 9.01 11.71
CA SER A 162 2.89 9.27 11.22
C SER A 162 2.83 10.04 9.89
N GLN A 163 3.82 9.84 9.02
CA GLN A 163 3.91 10.50 7.71
C GLN A 163 3.10 9.75 6.65
N TRP A 164 1.78 9.67 6.84
CA TRP A 164 0.88 8.87 6.00
C TRP A 164 0.86 9.33 4.54
N GLN A 165 0.86 10.65 4.29
CA GLN A 165 0.93 11.19 2.94
C GLN A 165 2.21 10.80 2.18
N ALA A 166 3.33 10.59 2.89
CA ALA A 166 4.57 10.10 2.29
C ALA A 166 4.45 8.61 1.92
N ILE A 167 3.81 7.82 2.78
CA ILE A 167 3.49 6.41 2.53
C ILE A 167 2.57 6.29 1.30
N ASP A 168 1.49 7.10 1.22
CA ASP A 168 0.58 7.10 0.07
C ASP A 168 1.31 7.42 -1.24
N ARG A 169 2.21 8.41 -1.21
CA ARG A 169 3.05 8.77 -2.36
C ARG A 169 3.97 7.63 -2.81
N LEU A 170 4.44 6.77 -1.90
CA LEU A 170 5.21 5.58 -2.24
C LEU A 170 4.31 4.48 -2.83
N TYR A 171 3.14 4.25 -2.23
CA TYR A 171 2.16 3.29 -2.77
C TYR A 171 1.68 3.69 -4.17
N ALA A 172 1.40 4.97 -4.41
CA ALA A 172 1.02 5.51 -5.71
C ALA A 172 2.13 5.36 -6.77
N ALA A 173 3.40 5.33 -6.34
CA ALA A 173 4.53 5.05 -7.22
C ALA A 173 4.78 3.55 -7.46
N GLY A 174 3.86 2.67 -7.03
CA GLY A 174 3.99 1.22 -7.17
C GLY A 174 4.98 0.57 -6.20
N LEU A 175 5.54 1.32 -5.25
CA LEU A 175 6.47 0.79 -4.26
C LEU A 175 5.70 0.12 -3.13
N ARG A 176 6.15 -1.07 -2.70
CA ARG A 176 5.52 -1.87 -1.64
C ARG A 176 6.58 -2.39 -0.65
N PRO A 177 6.40 -2.26 0.66
CA PRO A 177 7.31 -2.87 1.62
C PRO A 177 7.13 -4.40 1.68
N HIS A 178 8.06 -5.09 2.33
CA HIS A 178 7.85 -6.48 2.75
C HIS A 178 6.67 -6.60 3.72
N GLN A 179 6.13 -7.81 3.85
CA GLN A 179 5.01 -8.12 4.74
C GLN A 179 5.25 -7.68 6.20
N ILE A 180 6.47 -7.80 6.70
CA ILE A 180 6.85 -7.33 8.04
C ILE A 180 6.67 -5.80 8.15
N GLY A 181 7.01 -5.07 7.10
CA GLY A 181 6.78 -3.63 7.00
C GLY A 181 5.29 -3.29 6.99
N VAL A 182 4.48 -4.00 6.20
CA VAL A 182 3.01 -3.83 6.17
C VAL A 182 2.42 -4.01 7.55
N ASN A 183 2.75 -5.12 8.21
CA ASN A 183 2.28 -5.41 9.56
C ASN A 183 2.70 -4.30 10.53
N PHE A 184 3.93 -3.81 10.43
CA PHE A 184 4.40 -2.70 11.27
C PHE A 184 3.59 -1.41 11.03
N ILE A 185 3.36 -1.04 9.76
CA ILE A 185 2.60 0.15 9.38
C ILE A 185 1.17 0.07 9.91
N LEU A 186 0.49 -1.04 9.68
CA LEU A 186 -0.87 -1.30 10.15
C LEU A 186 -0.93 -1.28 11.69
N HIS A 187 0.06 -1.85 12.36
CA HIS A 187 0.16 -1.79 13.82
C HIS A 187 0.29 -0.35 14.33
N GLN A 188 1.12 0.48 13.69
CA GLN A 188 1.23 1.91 14.08
C GLN A 188 -0.09 2.66 13.87
N ALA A 189 -0.75 2.46 12.73
CA ALA A 189 -2.05 3.08 12.46
C ALA A 189 -3.09 2.68 13.51
N ALA A 190 -3.21 1.38 13.82
CA ALA A 190 -4.13 0.86 14.83
C ALA A 190 -3.80 1.38 16.24
N LYS A 191 -2.51 1.39 16.62
CA LYS A 191 -2.03 1.88 17.91
C LYS A 191 -2.37 3.36 18.12
N HIS A 192 -2.31 4.17 17.07
CA HIS A 192 -2.64 5.59 17.10
C HIS A 192 -4.11 5.88 16.77
N SER A 193 -4.98 4.85 16.73
CA SER A 193 -6.41 4.96 16.42
C SER A 193 -6.72 5.60 15.06
N GLN A 194 -5.79 5.49 14.10
CA GLN A 194 -5.92 5.99 12.73
C GLN A 194 -6.49 4.89 11.82
N TRP A 195 -7.73 4.48 12.10
CA TRP A 195 -8.37 3.33 11.47
C TRP A 195 -8.70 3.55 9.99
N ASN A 196 -8.95 4.80 9.58
CA ASN A 196 -9.10 5.15 8.16
C ASN A 196 -7.81 4.85 7.36
N ILE A 197 -6.64 5.13 7.94
CA ILE A 197 -5.34 4.81 7.33
C ILE A 197 -5.13 3.30 7.32
N PHE A 198 -5.52 2.61 8.40
CA PHE A 198 -5.48 1.14 8.46
C PHE A 198 -6.27 0.54 7.29
N GLU A 199 -7.51 0.98 7.07
CA GLU A 199 -8.38 0.47 6.01
C GLU A 199 -7.77 0.70 4.63
N GLN A 200 -7.30 1.93 4.37
CA GLN A 200 -6.68 2.31 3.10
C GLN A 200 -5.45 1.45 2.80
N ILE A 201 -4.55 1.28 3.78
CA ILE A 201 -3.33 0.48 3.59
C ILE A 201 -3.66 -1.01 3.50
N GLY A 202 -4.57 -1.51 4.33
CA GLY A 202 -5.00 -2.91 4.32
C GLY A 202 -5.67 -3.32 3.01
N ALA A 203 -6.34 -2.37 2.34
CA ALA A 203 -6.92 -2.60 1.01
C ALA A 203 -5.85 -2.65 -0.10
N LEU A 204 -4.72 -1.97 0.09
CA LEU A 204 -3.59 -1.99 -0.85
C LEU A 204 -2.66 -3.19 -0.64
N GLN A 205 -2.51 -3.64 0.61
CA GLN A 205 -1.68 -4.78 0.98
C GLN A 205 -2.18 -5.38 2.31
N GLU A 206 -2.65 -6.63 2.25
CA GLU A 206 -3.23 -7.32 3.39
C GLU A 206 -2.20 -7.53 4.52
N PRO A 207 -2.64 -7.56 5.79
CA PRO A 207 -1.81 -8.03 6.89
C PRO A 207 -1.47 -9.50 6.73
N GLY A 208 -0.31 -9.90 7.23
CA GLY A 208 0.10 -11.30 7.25
C GLY A 208 -0.65 -12.09 8.32
N TRP A 209 -0.80 -13.39 8.10
CA TRP A 209 -1.55 -14.32 8.94
C TRP A 209 -1.43 -14.12 10.48
N PRO A 210 -0.23 -14.08 11.11
CA PRO A 210 -0.18 -13.94 12.57
C PRO A 210 -0.58 -12.53 13.05
N ALA A 211 -0.39 -11.50 12.22
CA ALA A 211 -0.70 -10.12 12.57
C ALA A 211 -2.20 -9.82 12.42
N ALA A 212 -2.87 -10.45 11.44
CA ALA A 212 -4.30 -10.26 11.19
C ALA A 212 -5.15 -10.54 12.45
N GLY A 213 -4.86 -11.61 13.17
CA GLY A 213 -5.54 -11.96 14.42
C GLY A 213 -5.31 -10.97 15.57
N GLU A 214 -4.13 -10.35 15.66
CA GLU A 214 -3.88 -9.25 16.60
C GLU A 214 -4.68 -8.01 16.22
N PHE A 215 -4.68 -7.62 14.94
CA PHE A 215 -5.43 -6.48 14.45
C PHE A 215 -6.94 -6.65 14.64
N LEU A 216 -7.47 -7.87 14.49
CA LEU A 216 -8.88 -8.14 14.76
C LEU A 216 -9.23 -7.83 16.21
N ARG A 217 -8.42 -8.31 17.16
CA ARG A 217 -8.62 -8.04 18.59
C ARG A 217 -8.51 -6.54 18.90
N MET A 218 -7.58 -5.82 18.27
CA MET A 218 -7.45 -4.37 18.41
C MET A 218 -8.68 -3.62 17.87
N ALA A 219 -9.13 -3.97 16.66
CA ALA A 219 -10.27 -3.35 16.00
C ALA A 219 -11.57 -3.56 16.79
N VAL A 220 -11.81 -4.77 17.31
CA VAL A 220 -12.94 -5.05 18.19
C VAL A 220 -12.89 -4.19 19.45
N ARG A 221 -11.73 -4.10 20.13
CA ARG A 221 -11.59 -3.26 21.33
C ARG A 221 -11.88 -1.78 21.03
N ALA A 222 -11.47 -1.31 19.85
CA ALA A 222 -11.66 0.05 19.40
C ALA A 222 -13.03 0.32 18.73
N ARG A 223 -13.92 -0.67 18.68
CA ARG A 223 -15.27 -0.59 18.08
C ARG A 223 -15.29 -0.25 16.58
N GLN A 224 -14.27 -0.72 15.86
CA GLN A 224 -14.08 -0.41 14.44
C GLN A 224 -14.74 -1.47 13.56
N HIS A 225 -16.02 -1.29 13.26
CA HIS A 225 -16.83 -2.26 12.52
C HIS A 225 -16.27 -2.56 11.11
N SER A 226 -15.93 -1.53 10.36
CA SER A 226 -15.38 -1.62 9.00
C SER A 226 -14.08 -2.42 8.95
N VAL A 227 -13.15 -2.13 9.86
CA VAL A 227 -11.88 -2.88 9.97
C VAL A 227 -12.12 -4.34 10.34
N VAL A 228 -13.06 -4.63 11.24
CA VAL A 228 -13.43 -6.02 11.58
C VAL A 228 -13.95 -6.75 10.34
N PHE A 229 -14.81 -6.12 9.54
CA PHE A 229 -15.34 -6.73 8.32
C PHE A 229 -14.22 -6.98 7.31
N GLN A 230 -13.37 -5.98 7.06
CA GLN A 230 -12.22 -6.11 6.16
C GLN A 230 -11.28 -7.25 6.59
N LEU A 231 -10.98 -7.39 7.87
CA LEU A 231 -10.10 -8.45 8.40
C LEU A 231 -10.72 -9.85 8.32
N CYS A 232 -12.04 -9.96 8.31
CA CYS A 232 -12.74 -11.22 8.05
C CYS A 232 -12.83 -11.57 6.56
N GLN A 233 -12.49 -10.63 5.67
CA GLN A 233 -12.54 -10.81 4.21
C GLN A 233 -11.15 -11.06 3.59
N LEU A 234 -10.12 -11.24 4.42
CA LEU A 234 -8.76 -11.51 3.95
C LEU A 234 -8.69 -12.78 3.10
N ASN A 235 -7.72 -12.83 2.19
CA ASN A 235 -7.45 -14.02 1.41
C ASN A 235 -7.13 -15.24 2.28
N MET A 236 -7.36 -16.44 1.74
CA MET A 236 -7.16 -17.71 2.45
C MET A 236 -5.76 -17.89 3.05
N SER A 237 -4.73 -17.33 2.40
CA SER A 237 -3.34 -17.35 2.91
C SER A 237 -3.13 -16.50 4.17
N ASN A 238 -4.01 -15.52 4.40
CA ASN A 238 -3.98 -14.58 5.52
C ASN A 238 -5.21 -14.73 6.44
N ALA A 239 -6.03 -15.77 6.23
CA ALA A 239 -7.28 -15.97 6.94
C ALA A 239 -7.05 -16.16 8.44
N ILE A 240 -7.87 -15.49 9.24
CA ILE A 240 -7.75 -15.51 10.70
C ILE A 240 -8.14 -16.89 11.22
N ASP A 241 -7.37 -17.40 12.17
CA ASP A 241 -7.65 -18.70 12.77
C ASP A 241 -8.97 -18.69 13.57
N PRO A 242 -9.72 -19.81 13.60
CA PRO A 242 -11.02 -19.87 14.28
C PRO A 242 -10.96 -19.55 15.78
N GLU A 243 -9.85 -19.86 16.45
CA GLU A 243 -9.69 -19.58 17.89
C GLU A 243 -9.62 -18.08 18.14
N THR A 244 -8.86 -17.35 17.33
CA THR A 244 -8.78 -15.88 17.40
C THR A 244 -10.14 -15.22 17.11
N ILE A 245 -10.95 -15.79 16.22
CA ILE A 245 -12.32 -15.28 15.98
C ILE A 245 -13.17 -15.46 17.24
N LEU A 246 -13.09 -16.60 17.93
CA LEU A 246 -13.81 -16.83 19.19
C LEU A 246 -13.37 -15.86 20.29
N ASP A 247 -12.07 -15.62 20.42
CA ASP A 247 -11.53 -14.64 21.35
C ASP A 247 -12.03 -13.23 21.05
N ALA A 248 -12.02 -12.83 19.77
CA ALA A 248 -12.55 -11.55 19.33
C ALA A 248 -14.07 -11.42 19.62
N MET A 249 -14.84 -12.50 19.45
CA MET A 249 -16.26 -12.53 19.84
C MET A 249 -16.47 -12.31 21.34
N LEU A 250 -15.65 -12.95 22.18
CA LEU A 250 -15.72 -12.78 23.63
C LEU A 250 -15.41 -11.34 24.03
N ILE A 251 -14.40 -10.72 23.41
CA ILE A 251 -14.07 -9.30 23.61
C ILE A 251 -15.26 -8.42 23.22
N ALA A 252 -15.90 -8.66 22.06
CA ALA A 252 -17.05 -7.91 21.60
C ALA A 252 -18.24 -8.00 22.58
N LYS A 253 -18.52 -9.19 23.13
CA LYS A 253 -19.56 -9.38 24.15
C LYS A 253 -19.23 -8.62 25.44
N ASN A 254 -18.01 -8.75 25.94
CA ASN A 254 -17.57 -8.11 27.19
C ASN A 254 -17.55 -6.57 27.09
N THR A 255 -17.37 -6.03 25.89
CA THR A 255 -17.36 -4.59 25.62
C THR A 255 -18.73 -4.04 25.16
N ASN A 256 -19.78 -4.87 25.24
CA ASN A 256 -21.16 -4.57 24.85
C ASN A 256 -21.33 -4.11 23.40
N GLN A 257 -20.76 -4.88 22.47
CA GLN A 257 -20.81 -4.62 21.02
C GLN A 257 -21.59 -5.73 20.30
N PRO A 258 -22.94 -5.74 20.40
CA PRO A 258 -23.76 -6.85 19.92
C PRO A 258 -23.65 -7.06 18.41
N ALA A 259 -23.53 -5.99 17.62
CA ALA A 259 -23.42 -6.11 16.16
C ALA A 259 -22.11 -6.77 15.72
N ILE A 260 -20.96 -6.42 16.33
CA ILE A 260 -19.67 -7.08 16.05
C ILE A 260 -19.72 -8.54 16.50
N ALA A 261 -20.24 -8.81 17.70
CA ALA A 261 -20.35 -10.17 18.22
C ALA A 261 -21.23 -11.07 17.33
N CYS A 262 -22.32 -10.53 16.80
CA CYS A 262 -23.20 -11.25 15.87
C CYS A 262 -22.50 -11.52 14.53
N TYR A 263 -21.84 -10.51 13.95
CA TYR A 263 -21.09 -10.70 12.70
C TYR A 263 -20.01 -11.76 12.84
N LEU A 264 -19.17 -11.67 13.88
CA LEU A 264 -18.08 -12.63 14.09
C LEU A 264 -18.60 -14.05 14.34
N ARG A 265 -19.76 -14.20 14.99
CA ARG A 265 -20.42 -15.51 15.14
C ARG A 265 -20.82 -16.10 13.78
N VAL A 266 -21.43 -15.28 12.93
CA VAL A 266 -21.84 -15.68 11.58
C VAL A 266 -20.62 -16.06 10.75
N HIS A 267 -19.58 -15.23 10.77
CA HIS A 267 -18.33 -15.50 10.08
C HIS A 267 -17.64 -16.79 10.58
N PHE A 268 -17.60 -17.02 11.89
CA PHE A 268 -17.07 -18.25 12.47
C PHE A 268 -17.78 -19.52 11.97
N ILE A 269 -19.10 -19.48 11.84
CA ILE A 269 -19.88 -20.60 11.30
C ILE A 269 -19.54 -20.80 9.82
N ALA A 270 -19.53 -19.71 9.04
CA ALA A 270 -19.27 -19.73 7.61
C ALA A 270 -17.86 -20.27 7.28
N CYS A 271 -16.82 -19.83 7.99
CA CYS A 271 -15.44 -20.24 7.73
C CYS A 271 -15.16 -21.73 7.94
N ARG A 272 -16.03 -22.45 8.66
CA ARG A 272 -15.91 -23.90 8.89
C ARG A 272 -16.61 -24.73 7.82
N ILE A 273 -17.34 -24.09 6.90
CA ILE A 273 -18.17 -24.76 5.92
C ILE A 273 -17.66 -24.35 4.53
N PRO A 274 -16.97 -25.23 3.80
CA PRO A 274 -16.34 -24.87 2.53
C PRO A 274 -17.35 -24.63 1.39
N ARG A 275 -18.58 -25.12 1.53
CA ARG A 275 -19.64 -24.96 0.52
C ARG A 275 -20.55 -23.80 0.89
N ALA A 276 -20.62 -22.79 0.03
CA ALA A 276 -21.43 -21.58 0.22
C ALA A 276 -22.89 -21.88 0.59
N LEU A 277 -23.56 -22.73 -0.20
CA LEU A 277 -24.96 -23.12 0.04
C LEU A 277 -25.16 -23.83 1.37
N THR A 278 -24.24 -24.74 1.71
CA THR A 278 -24.25 -25.39 3.02
C THR A 278 -24.05 -24.36 4.14
N ALA A 279 -23.14 -23.39 3.97
CA ALA A 279 -22.93 -22.32 4.94
C ALA A 279 -24.20 -21.48 5.15
N ILE A 280 -24.88 -21.08 4.07
CA ILE A 280 -26.15 -20.36 4.09
C ILE A 280 -27.22 -21.14 4.87
N PHE A 281 -27.36 -22.44 4.58
CA PHE A 281 -28.29 -23.29 5.31
C PHE A 281 -27.98 -23.33 6.81
N TYR A 282 -26.72 -23.58 7.19
CA TYR A 282 -26.32 -23.65 8.60
C TYR A 282 -26.50 -22.33 9.34
N LEU A 283 -26.37 -21.20 8.63
CA LEU A 283 -26.68 -19.89 9.17
C LEU A 283 -28.19 -19.77 9.41
N LEU A 284 -29.02 -20.07 8.41
CA LEU A 284 -30.47 -19.87 8.46
C LEU A 284 -31.24 -20.94 9.25
N LYS A 285 -30.65 -22.10 9.55
CA LYS A 285 -31.36 -23.27 10.11
C LYS A 285 -32.15 -22.99 11.38
N ASP A 286 -31.66 -22.10 12.25
CA ASP A 286 -32.30 -21.80 13.53
C ASP A 286 -33.48 -20.82 13.36
N TYR A 287 -33.60 -20.21 12.18
CA TYR A 287 -34.66 -19.30 11.77
C TYR A 287 -35.70 -19.96 10.86
N ILE A 288 -35.41 -21.17 10.40
CA ILE A 288 -36.36 -22.03 9.71
C ILE A 288 -37.22 -22.71 10.79
N PRO A 289 -38.56 -22.55 10.77
CA PRO A 289 -39.42 -23.21 11.75
C PRO A 289 -39.24 -24.74 11.67
N PRO A 290 -39.15 -25.45 12.80
CA PRO A 290 -39.16 -26.91 12.81
C PRO A 290 -40.49 -27.42 12.20
N ASP A 291 -40.43 -28.57 11.51
CA ASP A 291 -41.53 -29.17 10.72
C ASP A 291 -42.86 -29.33 11.49
N THR A 292 -42.81 -29.27 12.82
CA THR A 292 -43.94 -29.45 13.73
C THR A 292 -44.67 -28.16 14.11
N HIS A 293 -44.14 -26.99 13.76
CA HIS A 293 -44.74 -25.69 14.08
C HIS A 293 -45.09 -24.91 12.82
N LEU A 294 -46.18 -25.33 12.16
CA LEU A 294 -46.96 -24.50 11.24
C LEU A 294 -47.64 -23.37 12.02
N THR A 295 -46.84 -22.43 12.53
CA THR A 295 -47.37 -21.20 13.09
C THR A 295 -47.90 -20.33 11.94
N PRO A 296 -49.08 -19.71 12.07
CA PRO A 296 -49.69 -18.86 11.04
C PRO A 296 -48.95 -17.52 10.82
N PHE A 297 -47.71 -17.43 11.31
CA PHE A 297 -46.86 -16.25 11.31
C PHE A 297 -46.03 -16.14 10.00
N PHE A 298 -45.68 -17.25 9.36
CA PHE A 298 -45.07 -17.27 8.02
C PHE A 298 -46.15 -17.28 6.93
N LYS A 299 -46.96 -16.22 6.85
CA LYS A 299 -47.98 -16.08 5.79
C LYS A 299 -47.40 -15.77 4.41
N THR A 300 -46.11 -15.47 4.32
CA THR A 300 -45.41 -15.33 3.04
C THR A 300 -44.65 -16.63 2.75
N ARG A 301 -45.35 -17.53 2.06
CA ARG A 301 -44.89 -18.76 1.38
C ARG A 301 -44.12 -19.76 2.25
N PRO A 302 -44.80 -20.60 3.06
CA PRO A 302 -44.22 -21.83 3.62
C PRO A 302 -43.53 -22.69 2.55
N GLU A 303 -43.98 -22.59 1.29
CA GLU A 303 -43.34 -23.16 0.11
C GLU A 303 -41.89 -22.71 -0.04
N ALA A 304 -41.55 -21.43 0.15
CA ALA A 304 -40.18 -20.94 -0.03
C ALA A 304 -39.21 -21.47 1.03
N ILE A 305 -39.68 -21.68 2.26
CA ILE A 305 -38.88 -22.24 3.36
C ILE A 305 -38.69 -23.75 3.17
N HIS A 306 -39.75 -24.48 2.81
CA HIS A 306 -39.66 -25.90 2.45
C HIS A 306 -38.73 -26.10 1.25
N HIS A 307 -38.85 -25.26 0.22
CA HIS A 307 -38.00 -25.30 -0.95
C HIS A 307 -36.53 -25.00 -0.61
N LEU A 308 -36.24 -24.10 0.35
CA LEU A 308 -34.87 -23.84 0.83
C LEU A 308 -34.29 -25.06 1.56
N LYS A 309 -35.11 -25.71 2.38
CA LYS A 309 -34.72 -26.92 3.11
C LYS A 309 -34.48 -28.09 2.15
N ASP A 310 -35.40 -28.33 1.22
CA ASP A 310 -35.31 -29.38 0.21
C ASP A 310 -34.12 -29.14 -0.73
N LEU A 311 -33.86 -27.88 -1.11
CA LEU A 311 -32.70 -27.50 -1.91
C LEU A 311 -31.40 -27.67 -1.11
N ALA A 312 -31.36 -27.22 0.15
CA ALA A 312 -30.18 -27.43 0.99
C ALA A 312 -29.89 -28.92 1.21
N GLU A 313 -30.92 -29.74 1.41
CA GLU A 313 -30.81 -31.19 1.50
C GLU A 313 -30.42 -31.84 0.16
N SER A 314 -30.90 -31.32 -0.98
CA SER A 314 -30.52 -31.81 -2.31
C SER A 314 -29.08 -31.44 -2.69
N ILE A 315 -28.60 -30.25 -2.32
CA ILE A 315 -27.23 -29.77 -2.54
C ILE A 315 -26.23 -30.52 -1.65
N VAL A 316 -26.63 -30.88 -0.43
CA VAL A 316 -25.85 -31.81 0.40
C VAL A 316 -25.72 -33.19 -0.27
N ARG A 317 -26.69 -33.58 -1.10
CA ARG A 317 -26.74 -34.87 -1.80
C ARG A 317 -26.19 -34.86 -3.24
N SER A 318 -26.11 -33.71 -3.91
CA SER A 318 -25.73 -33.57 -5.33
C SER A 318 -24.92 -32.28 -5.57
N PRO A 319 -23.69 -32.35 -6.11
CA PRO A 319 -22.80 -31.20 -6.28
C PRO A 319 -22.88 -30.56 -7.68
N SER A 320 -24.05 -30.08 -8.10
CA SER A 320 -24.15 -29.28 -9.35
C SER A 320 -24.08 -27.79 -9.04
N GLU A 321 -23.20 -27.07 -9.73
CA GLU A 321 -23.00 -25.62 -9.61
C GLU A 321 -23.90 -24.89 -10.63
N ASP A 322 -25.19 -24.74 -10.34
CA ASP A 322 -26.12 -24.06 -11.27
C ASP A 322 -26.38 -22.60 -10.88
N GLU A 323 -26.35 -21.70 -11.87
CA GLU A 323 -26.74 -20.28 -11.75
C GLU A 323 -28.16 -20.10 -11.17
N GLU A 324 -29.04 -21.09 -11.39
CA GLU A 324 -30.40 -21.12 -10.83
C GLU A 324 -30.40 -21.14 -9.30
N GLU A 325 -29.43 -21.81 -8.66
CA GLU A 325 -29.33 -21.89 -7.20
C GLU A 325 -28.96 -20.52 -6.59
N SER A 326 -28.11 -19.75 -7.28
CA SER A 326 -27.69 -18.41 -6.84
C SER A 326 -28.84 -17.39 -6.93
N GLN A 327 -29.67 -17.47 -7.98
CA GLN A 327 -30.85 -16.61 -8.11
C GLN A 327 -31.91 -16.95 -7.05
N LEU A 328 -32.10 -18.24 -6.76
CA LEU A 328 -33.02 -18.69 -5.72
C LEU A 328 -32.58 -18.24 -4.32
N ILE A 329 -31.29 -18.32 -3.99
CA ILE A 329 -30.73 -17.78 -2.74
C ILE A 329 -31.08 -16.30 -2.60
N ARG A 330 -30.87 -15.50 -3.66
CA ARG A 330 -31.17 -14.06 -3.66
C ARG A 330 -32.65 -13.80 -3.37
N ASP A 331 -33.54 -14.52 -4.04
CA ASP A 331 -34.99 -14.35 -3.88
C ASP A 331 -35.44 -14.65 -2.44
N ILE A 332 -34.89 -15.71 -1.83
CA ILE A 332 -35.24 -16.06 -0.46
C ILE A 332 -34.68 -15.06 0.54
N ILE A 333 -33.41 -14.64 0.38
CA ILE A 333 -32.81 -13.60 1.22
C ILE A 333 -33.62 -12.30 1.13
N PHE A 334 -34.05 -11.91 -0.07
CA PHE A 334 -34.84 -10.70 -0.28
C PHE A 334 -36.22 -10.80 0.42
N SER A 335 -36.86 -11.96 0.33
CA SER A 335 -38.11 -12.26 1.05
C SER A 335 -37.93 -12.19 2.57
N LEU A 336 -36.87 -12.81 3.09
CA LEU A 336 -36.51 -12.81 4.50
C LEU A 336 -36.18 -11.41 5.04
N LYS A 337 -35.43 -10.61 4.28
CA LYS A 337 -35.08 -9.22 4.60
C LYS A 337 -36.30 -8.30 4.65
N SER A 338 -37.31 -8.58 3.83
CA SER A 338 -38.55 -7.81 3.75
C SER A 338 -39.56 -8.15 4.86
N SER A 339 -39.28 -9.17 5.68
CA SER A 339 -40.19 -9.61 6.74
C SER A 339 -40.10 -8.69 7.98
N PRO A 340 -41.22 -8.10 8.44
CA PRO A 340 -41.24 -7.26 9.63
C PRO A 340 -41.00 -8.04 10.94
N LEU A 341 -41.02 -9.37 10.90
CA LEU A 341 -40.79 -10.21 12.08
C LEU A 341 -39.35 -10.13 12.60
N TYR A 342 -38.40 -9.87 11.70
CA TYR A 342 -36.98 -9.87 12.02
C TYR A 342 -36.35 -8.48 12.03
N SER A 343 -37.16 -7.42 11.91
CA SER A 343 -36.70 -6.02 11.89
C SER A 343 -35.97 -5.60 13.16
N HIS A 344 -36.11 -6.36 14.24
CA HIS A 344 -35.49 -6.09 15.54
C HIS A 344 -34.52 -7.20 16.01
N ASP A 345 -34.39 -8.29 15.27
CA ASP A 345 -33.42 -9.35 15.61
C ASP A 345 -32.05 -9.02 15.00
N LEU A 346 -31.17 -8.46 15.83
CA LEU A 346 -29.80 -8.10 15.45
C LEU A 346 -28.99 -9.29 14.93
N HIS A 347 -29.24 -10.50 15.43
CA HIS A 347 -28.52 -11.69 14.99
C HIS A 347 -28.96 -12.08 13.58
N PHE A 348 -30.26 -12.07 13.33
CA PHE A 348 -30.83 -12.32 12.00
C PHE A 348 -30.36 -11.27 10.99
N ILE A 349 -30.42 -9.98 11.35
CA ILE A 349 -29.99 -8.88 10.48
C ILE A 349 -28.51 -9.03 10.13
N ALA A 350 -27.64 -9.30 11.10
CA ALA A 350 -26.21 -9.49 10.86
C ALA A 350 -25.93 -10.68 9.93
N MET A 351 -26.67 -11.78 10.12
CA MET A 351 -26.58 -12.96 9.28
C MET A 351 -27.03 -12.70 7.85
N VAL A 352 -28.21 -12.10 7.65
CA VAL A 352 -28.70 -11.76 6.31
C VAL A 352 -27.74 -10.81 5.60
N ASN A 353 -27.23 -9.79 6.29
CA ASN A 353 -26.24 -8.87 5.71
C ASN A 353 -24.95 -9.59 5.32
N TYR A 354 -24.44 -10.49 6.19
CA TYR A 354 -23.27 -11.30 5.88
C TYR A 354 -23.50 -12.15 4.62
N ILE A 355 -24.67 -12.79 4.52
CA ILE A 355 -24.97 -13.65 3.36
C ILE A 355 -25.03 -12.82 2.08
N VAL A 356 -25.68 -11.66 2.12
CA VAL A 356 -25.75 -10.75 0.97
C VAL A 356 -24.33 -10.37 0.51
N GLU A 357 -23.51 -9.90 1.45
CA GLU A 357 -22.15 -9.43 1.18
C GLU A 357 -21.20 -10.52 0.67
N HIS A 358 -21.31 -11.75 1.18
CA HIS A 358 -20.33 -12.81 0.90
C HIS A 358 -20.80 -13.82 -0.15
N TYR A 359 -22.10 -13.93 -0.41
CA TYR A 359 -22.67 -14.96 -1.29
C TYR A 359 -23.63 -14.45 -2.36
N THR A 360 -24.01 -13.16 -2.38
CA THR A 360 -24.95 -12.66 -3.39
C THR A 360 -24.37 -11.67 -4.39
N ASP A 361 -23.25 -10.99 -4.11
CA ASP A 361 -22.59 -10.11 -5.10
C ASP A 361 -21.78 -10.91 -6.13
N GLU A 362 -21.35 -10.26 -7.23
CA GLU A 362 -20.53 -10.81 -8.34
C GLU A 362 -19.23 -11.53 -7.89
N TYR A 363 -18.91 -11.54 -6.59
CA TYR A 363 -17.86 -12.35 -5.99
C TYR A 363 -17.98 -13.86 -6.23
N TYR A 364 -19.16 -14.37 -6.59
CA TYR A 364 -19.34 -15.78 -6.95
C TYR A 364 -18.68 -16.15 -8.29
N THR A 365 -18.54 -15.21 -9.24
CA THR A 365 -18.01 -15.50 -10.58
C THR A 365 -16.50 -15.26 -10.72
N CYS A 366 -15.87 -14.50 -9.81
CA CYS A 366 -14.45 -14.13 -9.94
C CYS A 366 -13.45 -14.93 -9.10
N ASN A 367 -13.86 -15.89 -8.25
CA ASN A 367 -12.89 -16.63 -7.43
C ASN A 367 -13.32 -18.07 -7.04
N PRO A 368 -13.37 -19.02 -8.00
CA PRO A 368 -13.73 -20.42 -7.74
C PRO A 368 -12.73 -21.20 -6.86
N HIS A 369 -11.59 -20.60 -6.49
CA HIS A 369 -10.53 -21.25 -5.72
C HIS A 369 -10.55 -20.98 -4.21
N ARG A 370 -11.62 -20.37 -3.65
CA ARG A 370 -11.68 -20.07 -2.21
C ARG A 370 -11.72 -21.31 -1.30
N TYR A 371 -12.01 -22.49 -1.83
CA TYR A 371 -11.94 -23.74 -1.06
C TYR A 371 -11.38 -24.87 -1.94
N PRO A 372 -10.07 -25.17 -1.88
CA PRO A 372 -9.62 -26.47 -2.34
C PRO A 372 -10.22 -27.50 -1.39
N LEU A 373 -10.97 -28.44 -1.96
CA LEU A 373 -11.34 -29.69 -1.31
C LEU A 373 -10.04 -30.33 -0.80
N GLN A 374 -9.83 -30.32 0.52
CA GLN A 374 -8.87 -31.21 1.18
C GLN A 374 -9.54 -32.54 1.47
#